data_AF-A0A9D9L0L1-F1
#
_entry.id   AF-A0A9D9L0L1-F1
#
_cell.length_a   1.000
_cell.length_b   1.000
_cell.length_c   1.000
_cell.angle_alpha   90.00
_cell.angle_beta   90.00
_cell.angle_gamma   90.00
#
_symmetry.space_group_name_H-M   'P 1'
#
loop_
_entity.id
_entity.type
_entity.pdbx_description
1 polymer ?
#
loop_
_entity_poly.entity_id
_entity_poly.type
_entity_poly.pdbx_seq_one_letter_code
_entity_poly.pdbx_strand_id
1 'polypeptide(L)'
;MSKKDSEKIVHKEPALVNAAKLLMLIPFIYSGVFYTGTVLMLISNGSFEAPRRVSAALSAGTVLVSSGIATAFFRRYYLSFIQAAAGAFVHFRGAHHIVIMIRKKLDTHSVGADLVLMDREYMLHLYPLALVAVIALGLAVWAMVVQIKEYRQDRHMRETAPVKSIIDDR
;
A
#
# COMPACT_ATOMS: atom_id res chain seq x y z
N MET A 1 -41.09 -24.31 -12.28
CA MET A 1 -40.53 -23.10 -11.64
C MET A 1 -39.18 -22.80 -12.27
N SER A 2 -39.10 -21.68 -12.98
CA SER A 2 -38.07 -21.36 -13.97
C SER A 2 -36.80 -20.79 -13.34
N LYS A 3 -35.65 -21.25 -13.85
CA LYS A 3 -34.29 -20.71 -13.69
C LYS A 3 -34.28 -19.19 -14.02
N LYS A 4 -34.10 -18.28 -13.05
CA LYS A 4 -33.55 -16.94 -13.40
C LYS A 4 -33.05 -15.98 -12.30
N ASP A 5 -33.29 -16.18 -11.00
CA ASP A 5 -33.11 -15.06 -10.05
C ASP A 5 -31.97 -15.20 -9.02
N SER A 6 -30.81 -15.75 -9.40
CA SER A 6 -29.62 -15.66 -8.53
C SER A 6 -28.29 -15.59 -9.27
N GLU A 7 -28.30 -15.05 -10.49
CA GLU A 7 -27.06 -14.55 -11.07
C GLU A 7 -26.66 -13.30 -10.27
N LYS A 8 -26.03 -13.54 -9.11
CA LYS A 8 -25.20 -12.57 -8.41
C LYS A 8 -24.34 -11.98 -9.51
N ILE A 9 -24.61 -10.74 -9.90
CA ILE A 9 -23.70 -9.94 -10.70
C ILE A 9 -22.50 -9.73 -9.78
N VAL A 10 -21.64 -10.75 -9.71
CA VAL A 10 -20.30 -10.62 -9.21
C VAL A 10 -19.70 -9.65 -10.19
N HIS A 11 -19.66 -8.37 -9.84
CA HIS A 11 -18.80 -7.40 -10.49
C HIS A 11 -17.41 -8.01 -10.44
N LYS A 12 -17.08 -8.71 -11.51
CA LYS A 12 -15.84 -9.44 -11.71
C LYS A 12 -14.84 -8.31 -11.80
N GLU A 13 -14.03 -8.16 -10.77
CA GLU A 13 -13.02 -7.12 -10.75
C GLU A 13 -12.21 -7.22 -12.05
N PRO A 14 -11.92 -6.09 -12.70
CA PRO A 14 -11.12 -6.10 -13.91
C PRO A 14 -9.87 -6.94 -13.65
N ALA A 15 -9.47 -7.81 -14.58
CA ALA A 15 -8.26 -8.62 -14.42
C ALA A 15 -7.04 -7.75 -14.07
N LEU A 16 -7.03 -6.50 -14.54
CA LEU A 16 -6.07 -5.45 -14.18
C LEU A 16 -6.01 -5.12 -12.68
N VAL A 17 -7.14 -5.10 -11.96
CA VAL A 17 -7.18 -4.81 -10.52
C VAL A 17 -6.58 -5.98 -9.72
N ASN A 18 -6.86 -7.21 -10.14
CA ASN A 18 -6.25 -8.40 -9.53
C ASN A 18 -4.75 -8.50 -9.84
N ALA A 19 -4.36 -8.17 -11.08
CA ALA A 19 -2.95 -8.07 -11.45
C ALA A 19 -2.24 -6.99 -10.62
N ALA A 20 -2.85 -5.82 -10.40
CA ALA A 20 -2.29 -4.77 -9.56
C ALA A 20 -2.14 -5.20 -8.09
N LYS A 21 -3.12 -5.91 -7.52
CA LYS A 21 -3.01 -6.49 -6.16
C LYS A 21 -1.84 -7.47 -6.05
N LEU A 22 -1.65 -8.33 -7.05
CA LEU A 22 -0.51 -9.25 -7.12
C LEU A 22 0.81 -8.51 -7.32
N LEU A 23 0.81 -7.46 -8.15
CA LEU A 23 1.99 -6.65 -8.41
C LEU A 23 2.48 -5.94 -7.15
N MET A 24 1.59 -5.55 -6.22
CA MET A 24 1.99 -5.01 -4.90
C MET A 24 2.79 -5.99 -4.05
N LEU A 25 2.58 -7.30 -4.19
CA LEU A 25 3.29 -8.30 -3.39
C LEU A 25 4.76 -8.37 -3.78
N ILE A 26 5.11 -8.18 -5.05
CA ILE A 26 6.49 -8.27 -5.54
C ILE A 26 7.42 -7.27 -4.81
N PRO A 27 7.18 -5.94 -4.84
CA PRO A 27 8.02 -4.98 -4.13
C PRO A 27 7.89 -5.11 -2.61
N PHE A 28 6.73 -5.56 -2.10
CA PHE A 28 6.55 -5.79 -0.67
C PHE A 28 7.39 -6.96 -0.14
N ILE A 29 7.43 -8.09 -0.83
CA ILE A 29 8.26 -9.24 -0.46
C ILE A 29 9.74 -8.84 -0.52
N TYR A 30 10.15 -8.14 -1.58
CA TYR A 30 11.54 -7.72 -1.75
C TYR A 30 12.00 -6.73 -0.65
N SER A 31 11.26 -5.63 -0.44
CA SER A 31 11.69 -4.56 0.46
C SER A 31 11.15 -4.75 1.90
N GLY A 32 9.86 -5.03 2.03
CA GLY A 32 9.17 -5.18 3.31
C GLY A 32 9.51 -6.46 4.06
N VAL A 33 9.75 -7.58 3.37
CA VAL A 33 10.09 -8.86 4.03
C VAL A 33 11.58 -9.12 4.01
N PHE A 34 12.20 -9.15 2.83
CA PHE A 34 13.60 -9.56 2.69
C PHE A 34 14.56 -8.55 3.31
N TYR A 35 14.52 -7.29 2.87
CA TYR A 35 15.44 -6.25 3.35
C TYR A 35 15.16 -5.82 4.80
N THR A 36 13.89 -5.67 5.16
CA THR A 36 13.56 -5.35 6.56
C THR A 36 13.95 -6.50 7.49
N GLY A 37 13.74 -7.74 7.05
CA GLY A 37 14.13 -8.93 7.80
C GLY A 37 15.63 -9.05 8.03
N THR A 38 16.45 -8.81 7.00
CA THR A 38 17.91 -8.84 7.13
C THR A 38 18.42 -7.73 8.06
N VAL A 39 17.88 -6.52 7.95
CA VAL A 39 18.23 -5.40 8.87
C VAL A 39 17.85 -5.74 10.31
N LEU A 40 16.67 -6.31 10.57
CA LEU A 40 16.26 -6.71 11.90
C LEU A 40 17.13 -7.85 12.47
N MET A 41 17.51 -8.83 11.64
CA MET A 41 18.46 -9.88 12.03
C MET A 41 19.85 -9.33 12.37
N LEU A 42 20.35 -8.36 11.61
CA LEU A 42 21.63 -7.70 11.90
C LEU A 42 21.60 -6.98 13.25
N ILE A 43 20.47 -6.33 13.57
CA ILE A 43 20.24 -5.67 14.85
C ILE A 43 20.16 -6.69 15.99
N SER A 44 19.46 -7.81 15.80
CA SER A 44 19.32 -8.85 16.84
C SER A 44 20.62 -9.59 17.12
N ASN A 45 21.46 -9.79 16.10
CA ASN A 45 22.77 -10.46 16.23
C ASN A 45 23.86 -9.55 16.83
N GLY A 46 23.54 -8.31 17.19
CA GLY A 46 24.48 -7.37 17.80
C GLY A 46 25.51 -6.79 16.83
N SER A 47 25.44 -7.13 15.54
CA SER A 47 26.32 -6.60 14.50
C SER A 47 26.03 -5.12 14.18
N PHE A 48 24.84 -4.63 14.53
CA PHE A 48 24.45 -3.24 14.33
C PHE A 48 23.64 -2.71 15.53
N GLU A 49 24.25 -1.83 16.33
CA GLU A 49 23.58 -1.15 17.46
C GLU A 49 22.61 -0.06 16.95
N ALA A 50 21.46 -0.46 16.41
CA ALA A 50 20.37 0.47 16.14
C ALA A 50 19.55 0.71 17.43
N PRO A 51 19.12 1.95 17.71
CA PRO A 51 18.22 2.25 18.81
C PRO A 51 16.93 1.43 18.67
N ARG A 52 16.43 0.88 19.78
CA ARG A 52 15.20 0.05 19.84
C ARG A 52 13.96 0.72 19.21
N ARG A 53 13.94 2.06 19.16
CA ARG A 53 12.88 2.86 18.52
C ARG A 53 12.90 2.74 16.99
N VAL A 54 14.08 2.55 16.40
CA VAL A 54 14.28 2.48 14.94
C VAL A 54 13.87 1.11 14.42
N SER A 55 14.23 0.02 15.12
CA SER A 55 13.76 -1.32 14.79
C SER A 55 12.24 -1.46 14.97
N ALA A 56 11.68 -0.84 16.02
CA ALA A 56 10.24 -0.77 16.22
C ALA A 56 9.51 0.01 15.11
N ALA A 57 10.10 1.11 14.62
CA ALA A 57 9.52 1.88 13.51
C ALA A 57 9.54 1.09 12.19
N LEU A 58 10.63 0.37 11.90
CA LEU A 58 10.71 -0.47 10.71
C LEU A 58 9.67 -1.60 10.73
N SER A 59 9.58 -2.34 11.83
CA SER A 59 8.63 -3.44 11.98
C SER A 59 7.17 -2.96 11.99
N ALA A 60 6.88 -1.87 12.71
CA ALA A 60 5.54 -1.26 12.69
C ALA A 60 5.15 -0.78 11.29
N GLY A 61 6.08 -0.15 10.56
CA GLY A 61 5.87 0.25 9.18
C GLY A 61 5.55 -0.93 8.25
N THR A 62 6.31 -2.02 8.35
CA THR A 62 6.07 -3.25 7.57
C THR A 62 4.71 -3.88 7.89
N VAL A 63 4.35 -3.99 9.17
CA VAL A 63 3.05 -4.54 9.58
C VAL A 63 1.88 -3.71 9.05
N LEU A 64 2.01 -2.38 9.05
CA LEU A 64 1.00 -1.49 8.49
C LEU A 64 0.85 -1.65 6.98
N VAL A 65 1.96 -1.80 6.24
CA VAL A 65 1.90 -2.07 4.79
C VAL A 65 1.29 -3.45 4.51
N SER A 66 1.64 -4.49 5.28
CA SER A 66 1.00 -5.80 5.19
C SER A 66 -0.51 -5.72 5.40
N SER A 67 -0.94 -4.97 6.42
CA SER A 67 -2.36 -4.73 6.70
C SER A 67 -3.04 -4.01 5.53
N GLY A 68 -2.37 -3.01 4.95
CA GLY A 68 -2.83 -2.29 3.76
C GLY A 68 -2.99 -3.20 2.52
N ILE A 69 -2.07 -4.14 2.30
CA ILE A 69 -2.18 -5.12 1.22
C ILE A 69 -3.36 -6.07 1.49
N ALA A 70 -3.52 -6.56 2.72
CA ALA A 70 -4.64 -7.42 3.09
C ALA A 70 -6.00 -6.72 2.89
N THR A 71 -6.13 -5.45 3.27
CA THR A 71 -7.36 -4.66 3.04
C THR A 71 -7.62 -4.38 1.56
N ALA A 72 -6.59 -4.36 0.70
CA ALA A 72 -6.75 -4.29 -0.76
C ALA A 72 -7.51 -5.52 -1.30
N PHE A 73 -7.24 -6.71 -0.76
CA PHE A 73 -7.93 -7.94 -1.15
C PHE A 73 -9.42 -7.92 -0.75
N PHE A 74 -9.77 -7.28 0.37
CA PHE A 74 -11.16 -7.07 0.79
C PHE A 74 -11.89 -5.96 0.03
N ARG A 75 -11.32 -5.45 -1.07
CA ARG A 75 -11.87 -4.37 -1.90
C ARG A 75 -12.03 -3.03 -1.17
N ARG A 76 -11.40 -2.86 0.00
CA ARG A 76 -11.42 -1.62 0.78
C ARG A 76 -10.25 -0.73 0.37
N TYR A 77 -10.26 -0.27 -0.88
CA TYR A 77 -9.13 0.41 -1.52
C TYR A 77 -8.71 1.71 -0.83
N TYR A 78 -9.64 2.51 -0.30
CA TYR A 78 -9.31 3.72 0.46
C TYR A 78 -8.56 3.41 1.77
N LEU A 79 -9.01 2.41 2.53
CA LEU A 79 -8.34 1.99 3.77
C LEU A 79 -6.98 1.37 3.46
N SER A 80 -6.90 0.57 2.40
CA SER A 80 -5.64 0.00 1.90
C SER A 80 -4.61 1.09 1.59
N PHE A 81 -5.01 2.15 0.87
CA PHE A 81 -4.12 3.27 0.57
C PHE A 81 -3.64 3.98 1.83
N ILE A 82 -4.55 4.33 2.76
CA ILE A 82 -4.18 5.03 4.00
C ILE A 82 -3.19 4.19 4.82
N GLN A 83 -3.45 2.89 4.96
CA GLN A 83 -2.58 1.97 5.70
C GLN A 83 -1.22 1.78 5.01
N ALA A 84 -1.20 1.60 3.70
CA ALA A 84 0.03 1.46 2.92
C ALA A 84 0.87 2.75 2.95
N ALA A 85 0.25 3.92 2.82
CA ALA A 85 0.92 5.21 2.88
C ALA A 85 1.48 5.51 4.29
N ALA A 86 0.67 5.29 5.33
CA ALA A 86 1.12 5.45 6.72
C ALA A 86 2.25 4.47 7.07
N GLY A 87 2.11 3.20 6.67
CA GLY A 87 3.13 2.18 6.88
C GLY A 87 4.44 2.50 6.17
N ALA A 88 4.36 2.91 4.90
CA ALA A 88 5.53 3.35 4.13
C ALA A 88 6.21 4.55 4.78
N PHE A 89 5.45 5.56 5.23
CA PHE A 89 6.00 6.75 5.89
C PHE A 89 6.73 6.41 7.19
N VAL A 90 6.13 5.59 8.05
CA VAL A 90 6.74 5.15 9.31
C VAL A 90 8.00 4.32 9.04
N HIS A 91 7.96 3.46 8.03
CA HIS A 91 9.09 2.65 7.61
C HIS A 91 10.25 3.51 7.09
N PHE A 92 9.98 4.47 6.20
CA PHE A 92 10.99 5.40 5.68
C PHE A 92 11.60 6.25 6.78
N ARG A 93 10.83 6.68 7.78
CA ARG A 93 11.37 7.42 8.92
C ARG A 93 12.35 6.57 9.72
N GLY A 94 12.03 5.29 9.94
CA GLY A 94 12.96 4.33 10.57
C GLY A 94 14.24 4.16 9.76
N ALA A 95 14.12 3.90 8.46
CA ALA A 95 15.28 3.72 7.59
C ALA A 95 16.15 4.97 7.46
N HIS A 96 15.56 6.15 7.36
CA HIS A 96 16.29 7.42 7.32
C HIS A 96 17.11 7.65 8.60
N HIS A 97 16.61 7.22 9.76
CA HIS A 97 17.39 7.26 11.00
C HIS A 97 18.59 6.30 10.98
N ILE A 98 18.45 5.12 10.35
CA ILE A 98 19.59 4.19 10.16
C ILE A 98 20.64 4.85 9.27
N VAL A 99 20.22 5.42 8.14
CA VAL A 99 21.10 6.12 7.21
C VAL A 99 21.90 7.23 7.90
N ILE A 100 21.24 8.12 8.65
CA ILE A 100 21.92 9.20 9.38
C ILE A 100 22.91 8.63 10.40
N MET A 101 22.55 7.54 11.08
CA MET A 101 23.41 6.90 12.08
C MET A 101 24.66 6.28 11.44
N ILE A 102 24.50 5.62 10.30
CA ILE A 102 25.62 5.08 9.51
C ILE A 102 26.51 6.25 9.09
N ARG A 103 25.94 7.29 8.46
CA ARG A 103 26.67 8.46 8.00
C ARG A 103 27.47 9.14 9.12
N LYS A 104 26.86 9.28 10.30
CA LYS A 104 27.53 9.85 11.48
C LYS A 104 28.66 8.97 12.03
N LYS A 105 28.57 7.64 11.94
CA LYS A 105 29.67 6.72 12.31
C LYS A 105 30.79 6.70 11.26
N LEU A 106 30.46 6.97 9.99
CA LEU A 106 31.41 7.09 8.88
C LEU A 106 32.18 8.40 8.91
N ASP A 107 31.56 9.53 9.25
CA ASP A 107 32.28 10.81 9.36
C ASP A 107 33.35 10.78 10.47
N THR A 108 33.18 9.92 11.48
CA THR A 108 34.16 9.72 12.55
C THR A 108 35.28 8.72 12.23
N HIS A 109 35.13 7.88 11.20
CA HIS A 109 36.11 6.87 10.79
C HIS A 109 36.29 6.95 9.28
N SER A 110 37.44 7.45 8.82
CA SER A 110 37.79 7.59 7.40
C SER A 110 37.82 6.23 6.70
N VAL A 111 36.69 5.81 6.14
CA VAL A 111 36.55 4.61 5.31
C VAL A 111 36.08 5.04 3.92
N GLY A 112 36.62 4.38 2.89
CA GLY A 112 36.67 4.84 1.49
C GLY A 112 35.34 5.10 0.77
N ALA A 113 35.46 5.69 -0.42
CA ALA A 113 34.38 6.23 -1.27
C ALA A 113 33.22 5.27 -1.60
N ASP A 114 33.38 3.95 -1.42
CA ASP A 114 32.32 2.95 -1.61
C ASP A 114 31.14 3.14 -0.65
N LEU A 115 31.35 3.72 0.54
CA LEU A 115 30.25 3.89 1.49
C LEU A 115 29.35 5.10 1.22
N VAL A 116 29.80 6.08 0.42
CA VAL A 116 28.95 7.20 -0.04
C VAL A 116 27.92 6.70 -1.07
N LEU A 117 28.25 5.63 -1.80
CA LEU A 117 27.31 4.95 -2.69
C LEU A 117 26.29 4.09 -1.92
N MET A 118 26.60 3.69 -0.69
CA MET A 118 25.73 2.86 0.16
C MET A 118 24.42 3.58 0.54
N ASP A 119 24.43 4.91 0.63
CA ASP A 119 23.24 5.72 0.90
C ASP A 119 22.25 5.66 -0.29
N ARG A 120 22.80 5.76 -1.51
CA ARG A 120 22.06 5.62 -2.77
C ARG A 120 21.55 4.19 -2.97
N GLU A 121 22.35 3.20 -2.58
CA GLU A 121 22.03 1.79 -2.66
C GLU A 121 20.95 1.40 -1.64
N TYR A 122 21.02 1.91 -0.40
CA TYR A 122 19.96 1.72 0.59
C TYR A 122 18.64 2.36 0.16
N MET A 123 18.69 3.57 -0.40
CA MET A 123 17.49 4.22 -0.95
C MET A 123 16.88 3.40 -2.08
N LEU A 124 17.69 2.87 -3.01
CA LEU A 124 17.23 2.00 -4.12
C LEU A 124 16.48 0.75 -3.63
N HIS A 125 16.88 0.18 -2.49
CA HIS A 125 16.25 -1.01 -1.93
C HIS A 125 15.01 -0.71 -1.07
N LEU A 126 14.85 0.53 -0.61
CA LEU A 126 13.72 0.98 0.21
C LEU A 126 12.59 1.64 -0.59
N TYR A 127 12.89 2.26 -1.73
CA TYR A 127 11.88 2.81 -2.66
C TYR A 127 10.80 1.82 -3.17
N PRO A 128 11.01 0.48 -3.24
CA PRO A 128 9.94 -0.44 -3.61
C PRO A 128 8.72 -0.38 -2.67
N LEU A 129 8.89 0.00 -1.39
CA LEU A 129 7.76 0.24 -0.49
C LEU A 129 6.92 1.47 -0.89
N ALA A 130 7.53 2.50 -1.49
CA ALA A 130 6.80 3.61 -2.08
C ALA A 130 6.00 3.15 -3.31
N LEU A 131 6.53 2.20 -4.08
CA LEU A 131 5.82 1.60 -5.21
C LEU A 131 4.51 0.93 -4.76
N VAL A 132 4.51 0.22 -3.62
CA VAL A 132 3.30 -0.37 -3.03
C VAL A 132 2.25 0.72 -2.74
N ALA A 133 2.66 1.83 -2.13
CA ALA A 133 1.76 2.94 -1.83
C ALA A 133 1.22 3.61 -3.11
N VAL A 134 2.04 3.74 -4.16
CA VAL A 134 1.62 4.28 -5.47
C VAL A 134 0.59 3.38 -6.16
N ILE A 135 0.80 2.06 -6.14
CA ILE A 135 -0.17 1.11 -6.71
C ILE A 135 -1.48 1.17 -5.89
N ALA A 136 -1.39 1.33 -4.57
CA ALA A 136 -2.57 1.42 -3.68
C ALA A 136 -3.35 2.70 -3.95
N LEU A 137 -2.65 3.81 -4.21
CA LEU A 137 -3.26 5.05 -4.67
C LEU A 137 -3.99 4.84 -6.01
N GLY A 138 -3.36 4.16 -6.97
CA GLY A 138 -3.98 3.85 -8.25
C GLY A 138 -5.28 3.04 -8.12
N LEU A 139 -5.30 2.05 -7.22
CA LEU A 139 -6.51 1.28 -6.92
C LEU A 139 -7.59 2.13 -6.23
N ALA A 140 -7.20 3.04 -5.32
CA ALA A 140 -8.13 3.95 -4.67
C ALA A 140 -8.75 4.94 -5.67
N VAL A 141 -7.95 5.50 -6.58
CA VAL A 141 -8.44 6.37 -7.67
C VAL A 141 -9.38 5.61 -8.60
N TRP A 142 -9.05 4.37 -8.97
CA TRP A 142 -9.95 3.53 -9.75
C TRP A 142 -11.30 3.32 -9.07
N ALA A 143 -11.29 2.96 -7.77
CA ALA A 143 -12.50 2.78 -6.98
C ALA A 143 -13.34 4.07 -6.93
N MET A 144 -12.69 5.22 -6.79
CA MET A 144 -13.33 6.54 -6.81
C MET A 144 -14.02 6.81 -8.16
N VAL A 145 -13.37 6.51 -9.29
CA VAL A 145 -13.96 6.69 -10.63
C VAL A 145 -15.19 5.81 -10.83
N VAL A 146 -15.12 4.53 -10.41
CA VAL A 146 -16.26 3.60 -10.48
C VAL A 146 -17.43 4.13 -9.64
N GLN A 147 -17.16 4.55 -8.40
CA GLN A 147 -18.17 5.06 -7.49
C GLN A 147 -18.85 6.34 -8.02
N ILE A 148 -18.08 7.24 -8.65
CA ILE A 148 -18.63 8.44 -9.31
C ILE A 148 -19.52 8.05 -10.49
N LYS A 149 -19.13 7.04 -11.28
CA LYS A 149 -19.91 6.58 -12.43
C LYS A 149 -21.25 5.97 -11.98
N GLU A 150 -21.23 5.11 -10.98
CA GLU A 150 -22.42 4.51 -10.38
C GLU A 150 -23.34 5.59 -9.81
N TYR A 151 -22.79 6.56 -9.07
CA TYR A 151 -23.57 7.67 -8.53
C TYR A 151 -24.24 8.52 -9.62
N ARG A 152 -23.57 8.76 -10.74
CA ARG A 152 -24.15 9.46 -11.90
C ARG A 152 -25.26 8.64 -12.57
N GLN A 153 -25.09 7.33 -12.68
CA GLN A 153 -26.11 6.44 -13.25
C GLN A 153 -27.36 6.38 -12.37
N ASP A 154 -27.20 6.28 -11.05
CA ASP A 154 -28.31 6.30 -10.10
C ASP A 154 -29.09 7.61 -10.14
N ARG A 155 -28.38 8.75 -10.27
CA ARG A 155 -29.04 10.05 -10.48
C ARG A 155 -29.86 10.07 -11.78
N HIS A 156 -29.29 9.61 -12.89
CA HIS A 156 -30.02 9.54 -14.14
C HIS A 156 -31.25 8.63 -14.03
N MET A 157 -31.14 7.46 -13.40
CA MET A 157 -32.29 6.57 -13.21
C MET A 157 -33.39 7.20 -12.34
N ARG A 158 -33.04 7.99 -11.32
CA ARG A 158 -34.02 8.72 -10.49
C ARG A 158 -34.68 9.87 -11.24
N GLU A 159 -33.95 10.54 -12.12
CA GLU A 159 -34.45 11.66 -12.93
C GLU A 159 -35.29 11.19 -14.13
N THR A 160 -34.99 10.01 -14.71
CA THR A 160 -35.76 9.41 -15.81
C THR A 160 -36.81 8.40 -15.34
N ALA A 161 -36.92 8.13 -14.03
CA ALA A 161 -37.96 7.27 -13.50
C ALA A 161 -39.32 7.90 -13.83
N PRO A 162 -40.25 7.16 -14.47
CA PRO A 162 -41.57 7.69 -14.76
C PRO A 162 -42.20 8.06 -13.43
N VAL A 163 -42.59 9.33 -13.29
CA VAL A 163 -43.39 9.80 -12.16
C VAL A 163 -44.59 8.87 -12.10
N LYS A 164 -44.70 8.03 -11.06
CA LYS A 164 -45.95 7.31 -10.80
C LYS A 164 -47.03 8.39 -10.71
N SER A 165 -47.81 8.54 -11.77
CA SER A 165 -48.88 9.49 -11.84
C SER A 165 -49.90 9.08 -10.79
N ILE A 166 -50.03 9.87 -9.73
CA ILE A 166 -51.03 9.73 -8.66
C ILE A 166 -52.41 10.16 -9.20
N ILE A 167 -52.73 9.86 -10.46
CA ILE A 167 -53.87 10.46 -11.17
C ILE A 167 -54.93 9.41 -11.56
N ASP A 168 -54.66 8.11 -11.45
CA ASP A 168 -55.58 7.08 -11.99
C ASP A 168 -56.49 6.36 -10.97
N ASP A 169 -56.72 6.93 -9.78
CA ASP A 169 -57.59 6.35 -8.74
C ASP A 169 -58.64 7.35 -8.19
N ARG A 170 -59.28 8.16 -9.05
CA ARG A 170 -60.50 8.89 -8.68
C ARG A 170 -61.60 8.78 -9.73
#